data_AF-A0A6J4LA88-F1
#
_entry.id   AF-A0A6J4LA88-F1
#
_cell.length_a   1.000
_cell.length_b   1.000
_cell.length_c   1.000
_cell.angle_alpha   90.00
_cell.angle_beta   90.00
_cell.angle_gamma   90.00
#
_symmetry.space_group_name_H-M   'P 1'
#
loop_
_entity.id
_entity.type
_entity.pdbx_description
1 polymer ?
#
loop_
_entity_poly.entity_id
_entity_poly.type
_entity_poly.pdbx_seq_one_letter_code
_entity_poly.pdbx_strand_id
1 'polypeptide(L)'
;QGCAALVKDLKSRGLLEDTLVVWGGEFGRTPMGENRDTTGRNHHIDCMTMWMAGGGTAAGRVVGQTDELGFAPAEDAMHVHDVHATMLHLLGMDHTKLTFRFQGRDFRLTDVKGHVVQKLLA
;
A
#
# COMPACT_ATOMS: atom_id res chain seq x y z
N GLN A 1 9.89 10.25 -12.27
CA GLN A 1 9.60 11.69 -12.52
C GLN A 1 8.11 11.96 -12.61
N GLY A 2 7.33 11.21 -13.41
CA GLY A 2 5.88 11.44 -13.57
C GLY A 2 5.05 11.41 -12.28
N CYS A 3 5.29 10.46 -11.37
CA CYS A 3 4.50 10.34 -10.15
C CYS A 3 4.67 11.55 -9.21
N ALA A 4 5.88 12.11 -9.12
CA ALA A 4 6.13 13.31 -8.32
C ALA A 4 5.46 14.55 -8.92
N ALA A 5 5.41 14.66 -10.25
CA ALA A 5 4.71 15.74 -10.93
C ALA A 5 3.20 15.69 -10.65
N LEU A 6 2.58 14.51 -10.74
CA LEU A 6 1.16 14.32 -10.42
C LEU A 6 0.81 14.82 -9.02
N VAL A 7 1.57 14.42 -7.99
CA VAL A 7 1.32 14.85 -6.61
C VAL A 7 1.48 16.36 -6.44
N LYS A 8 2.53 16.95 -7.04
CA LYS A 8 2.77 18.40 -6.99
C LYS A 8 1.66 19.18 -7.69
N ASP A 9 1.19 18.70 -8.83
CA ASP A 9 0.14 19.37 -9.60
C ASP A 9 -1.20 19.33 -8.85
N LEU A 10 -1.57 18.18 -8.29
CA LEU A 10 -2.75 18.04 -7.43
C LEU A 10 -2.68 19.01 -6.23
N LYS A 11 -1.51 19.09 -5.59
CA LYS A 11 -1.30 20.01 -4.46
C LYS A 11 -1.44 21.47 -4.88
N SER A 12 -0.82 21.86 -5.99
CA SER A 12 -0.88 23.25 -6.50
C SER A 12 -2.29 23.70 -6.86
N ARG A 13 -3.17 22.75 -7.18
CA ARG A 13 -4.59 22.98 -7.52
C ARG A 13 -5.52 22.86 -6.31
N GLY A 14 -5.00 22.58 -5.12
CA GLY A 14 -5.80 22.33 -3.91
C GLY A 14 -6.60 21.02 -3.95
N LEU A 15 -6.30 20.12 -4.88
CA LEU A 15 -7.05 18.86 -5.08
C LEU A 15 -6.48 17.70 -4.26
N LEU A 16 -5.25 17.82 -3.75
CA LEU A 16 -4.59 16.73 -3.05
C LEU A 16 -5.28 16.36 -1.73
N GLU A 17 -5.90 17.34 -1.05
CA GLU A 17 -6.61 17.08 0.22
C GLU A 17 -7.79 16.10 0.04
N ASP A 18 -8.47 16.19 -1.11
CA ASP A 18 -9.62 15.34 -1.45
C ASP A 18 -9.26 14.17 -2.37
N THR A 19 -7.97 14.00 -2.70
CA THR A 19 -7.49 12.95 -3.62
C THR A 19 -6.49 12.05 -2.92
N LEU A 20 -6.85 10.78 -2.75
CA LEU A 20 -5.91 9.75 -2.35
C LEU A 20 -5.10 9.25 -3.55
N VAL A 21 -3.81 9.55 -3.58
CA VAL A 21 -2.86 8.99 -4.55
C VAL A 21 -2.20 7.76 -3.93
N VAL A 22 -2.28 6.62 -4.59
CA VAL A 22 -1.61 5.37 -4.18
C VAL A 22 -0.63 4.95 -5.25
N TRP A 23 0.58 4.60 -4.85
CA TRP A 23 1.61 4.09 -5.75
C TRP A 23 2.30 2.88 -5.15
N GLY A 24 2.44 1.84 -5.96
CA GLY A 24 3.07 0.59 -5.58
C GLY A 24 3.11 -0.37 -6.75
N GLY A 25 3.75 -1.52 -6.53
CA GLY A 25 3.69 -2.67 -7.44
C GLY A 25 2.76 -3.76 -6.90
N GLU A 26 2.71 -4.88 -7.61
CA GLU A 26 2.02 -6.10 -7.18
C GLU A 26 2.86 -6.94 -6.20
N PHE A 27 4.19 -6.82 -6.31
CA PHE A 27 5.19 -7.54 -5.53
C PHE A 27 6.47 -6.71 -5.45
N GLY A 28 7.34 -7.08 -4.52
CA GLY A 28 8.68 -6.50 -4.40
C GLY A 28 9.68 -7.16 -5.34
N ARG A 29 10.95 -6.86 -5.09
CA ARG A 29 12.09 -7.45 -5.81
C ARG A 29 13.12 -7.92 -4.80
N THR A 30 13.65 -9.12 -5.01
CA THR A 30 14.65 -9.71 -4.12
C THR A 30 15.86 -8.78 -4.00
N PRO A 31 16.48 -8.63 -2.83
CA PRO A 31 17.72 -7.88 -2.71
C PRO A 31 18.91 -8.61 -3.36
N MET A 32 18.80 -9.92 -3.58
CA MET A 32 19.78 -10.72 -4.29
C MET A 32 19.63 -10.65 -5.82
N GLY A 33 20.75 -10.82 -6.51
CA GLY A 33 20.79 -11.06 -7.95
C GLY A 33 20.43 -12.51 -8.30
N GLU A 34 19.61 -12.69 -9.32
CA GLU A 34 19.30 -13.97 -9.93
C GLU A 34 20.12 -14.09 -11.24
N ASN A 35 20.96 -15.13 -11.33
CA ASN A 35 21.78 -15.37 -12.51
C ASN A 35 20.91 -15.92 -13.65
N ARG A 36 20.77 -15.10 -14.70
CA ARG A 36 20.22 -15.45 -16.01
C ARG A 36 21.23 -15.03 -17.09
N ASP A 37 20.82 -14.94 -18.36
CA ASP A 37 21.66 -14.36 -19.43
C ASP A 37 22.17 -12.95 -19.08
N THR A 38 21.37 -12.19 -18.32
CA THR A 38 21.81 -10.98 -17.59
C THR A 38 21.34 -11.06 -16.14
N THR A 39 22.19 -10.67 -15.19
CA THR A 39 21.84 -10.69 -13.76
C THR A 39 20.74 -9.68 -13.48
N GLY A 40 19.59 -10.17 -12.99
CA GLY A 40 18.43 -9.37 -12.61
C GLY A 40 17.99 -9.64 -11.18
N ARG A 41 16.78 -9.21 -10.79
CA ARG A 41 16.15 -9.51 -9.49
C ARG A 41 14.84 -10.27 -9.71
N ASN A 42 14.55 -11.24 -8.85
CA ASN A 42 13.32 -12.03 -8.96
C ASN A 42 12.11 -11.27 -8.39
N HIS A 43 10.91 -11.81 -8.57
CA HIS A 43 9.73 -11.40 -7.82
C HIS A 43 9.91 -11.71 -6.34
N HIS A 44 9.48 -10.79 -5.48
CA HIS A 44 9.55 -10.96 -4.04
C HIS A 44 8.19 -10.75 -3.41
N ILE A 45 7.57 -11.85 -2.97
CA ILE A 45 6.21 -11.85 -2.43
C ILE A 45 6.18 -11.48 -0.94
N ASP A 46 7.32 -11.62 -0.25
CA ASP A 46 7.36 -11.47 1.21
C ASP A 46 7.44 -10.00 1.65
N CYS A 47 7.96 -9.12 0.79
CA CYS A 47 8.08 -7.71 1.12
C CYS A 47 8.08 -6.81 -0.11
N MET A 48 7.35 -5.70 -0.03
CA MET A 48 7.35 -4.64 -1.02
C MET A 48 7.15 -3.27 -0.35
N THR A 49 7.47 -2.21 -1.10
CA THR A 49 7.24 -0.83 -0.66
C THR A 49 6.13 -0.19 -1.46
N MET A 50 5.23 0.50 -0.77
CA MET A 50 4.19 1.34 -1.35
C MET A 50 4.27 2.74 -0.73
N TRP A 51 3.71 3.75 -1.39
CA TRP A 51 3.48 5.06 -0.77
C TRP A 51 2.09 5.59 -1.12
N MET A 52 1.57 6.44 -0.24
CA MET A 52 0.33 7.17 -0.42
C MET A 52 0.54 8.66 -0.18
N ALA A 53 -0.29 9.50 -0.80
CA ALA A 53 -0.30 10.94 -0.59
C ALA A 53 -1.71 11.51 -0.74
N GLY A 54 -2.00 12.56 0.03
CA GLY A 54 -3.31 13.22 0.01
C GLY A 54 -4.42 12.41 0.67
N GLY A 55 -5.66 12.87 0.56
CA GLY A 55 -6.85 12.14 1.00
C GLY A 55 -6.85 11.74 2.48
N GLY A 56 -6.23 12.53 3.37
CA GLY A 56 -6.15 12.23 4.81
C GLY A 56 -4.94 11.38 5.26
N THR A 57 -3.94 11.17 4.41
CA THR A 57 -2.72 10.44 4.76
C THR A 57 -1.69 11.30 5.51
N ALA A 58 -0.96 10.69 6.45
CA ALA A 58 0.12 11.35 7.18
C ALA A 58 1.31 11.68 6.26
N ALA A 59 1.56 12.97 6.03
CA ALA A 59 2.67 13.42 5.21
C ALA A 59 4.03 13.11 5.86
N GLY A 60 4.98 12.59 5.07
CA GLY A 60 6.36 12.35 5.49
C GLY A 60 6.56 11.19 6.48
N ARG A 61 5.52 10.39 6.73
CA ARG A 61 5.61 9.22 7.60
C ARG A 61 6.10 8.00 6.82
N VAL A 62 7.04 7.28 7.43
CA VAL A 62 7.42 5.91 7.02
C VAL A 62 6.85 4.96 8.07
N VAL A 63 6.20 3.89 7.63
CA VAL A 63 5.66 2.82 8.49
C VAL A 63 6.11 1.49 7.91
N GLY A 64 6.66 0.64 8.76
CA GLY A 64 7.28 -0.61 8.35
C GLY A 64 8.78 -0.45 8.06
N GLN A 65 9.52 -1.52 8.30
CA GLN A 65 10.95 -1.61 7.99
C GLN A 65 11.29 -3.05 7.61
N THR A 66 12.20 -3.22 6.66
CA THR A 66 12.78 -4.54 6.34
C THR A 66 13.95 -4.87 7.26
N ASP A 67 14.36 -6.13 7.27
CA ASP A 67 15.66 -6.52 7.82
C ASP A 67 16.82 -5.79 7.11
N GLU A 68 18.03 -5.95 7.66
CA GLU A 68 19.25 -5.30 7.18
C GLU A 68 19.61 -5.64 5.73
N LEU A 69 19.09 -6.76 5.21
CA LEU A 69 19.31 -7.21 3.84
C LEU A 69 18.22 -6.73 2.87
N GLY A 70 17.12 -6.15 3.38
CA GLY A 70 15.95 -5.81 2.57
C GLY A 70 15.15 -7.02 2.13
N PHE A 71 15.24 -8.14 2.86
CA PHE A 71 14.61 -9.40 2.47
C PHE A 71 13.25 -9.59 3.14
N ALA A 72 13.18 -9.64 4.46
CA ALA A 72 11.93 -9.84 5.19
C ALA A 72 11.48 -8.55 5.90
N PRO A 73 10.18 -8.39 6.18
CA PRO A 73 9.73 -7.34 7.09
C PRO A 73 10.26 -7.61 8.51
N ALA A 74 10.81 -6.59 9.16
CA ALA A 74 11.38 -6.64 10.50
C ALA A 74 10.52 -5.90 11.54
N GLU A 75 9.96 -4.74 11.17
CA GLU A 75 9.13 -3.93 12.07
C GLU A 75 7.86 -3.45 11.36
N ASP A 76 6.77 -3.31 12.12
CA ASP A 76 5.49 -2.73 11.65
C ASP A 76 5.01 -3.27 10.28
N ALA A 77 5.16 -4.59 10.10
CA ALA A 77 4.74 -5.28 8.89
C ALA A 77 3.23 -5.11 8.64
N MET A 78 2.85 -4.89 7.39
CA MET A 78 1.46 -4.73 6.98
C MET A 78 1.11 -5.77 5.92
N HIS A 79 -0.06 -6.39 6.06
CA HIS A 79 -0.61 -7.21 4.99
C HIS A 79 -1.33 -6.32 3.97
N VAL A 80 -1.50 -6.79 2.73
CA VAL A 80 -2.29 -6.08 1.70
C VAL A 80 -3.74 -5.82 2.12
N HIS A 81 -4.25 -6.62 3.07
CA HIS A 81 -5.58 -6.41 3.64
C HIS A 81 -5.65 -5.16 4.52
N ASP A 82 -4.57 -4.84 5.24
CA ASP A 82 -4.49 -3.65 6.09
C ASP A 82 -4.34 -2.40 5.23
N VAL A 83 -3.57 -2.50 4.13
CA VAL A 83 -3.46 -1.45 3.11
C VAL A 83 -4.84 -1.15 2.52
N HIS A 84 -5.56 -2.16 2.04
CA HIS A 84 -6.91 -1.97 1.50
C HIS A 84 -7.93 -1.49 2.53
N ALA A 85 -7.88 -1.98 3.78
CA ALA A 85 -8.73 -1.49 4.85
C ALA A 85 -8.50 0.01 5.11
N THR A 86 -7.24 0.43 5.12
CA THR A 86 -6.85 1.84 5.31
C THR A 86 -7.29 2.71 4.13
N MET A 87 -7.13 2.23 2.89
CA MET A 87 -7.61 2.94 1.70
C MET A 87 -9.13 3.15 1.73
N LEU A 88 -9.90 2.10 2.06
CA LEU A 88 -11.35 2.21 2.17
C LEU A 88 -11.76 3.16 3.31
N HIS A 89 -11.05 3.15 4.43
CA HIS A 89 -11.26 4.09 5.53
C HIS A 89 -11.03 5.55 5.09
N LEU A 90 -9.93 5.85 4.39
CA LEU A 90 -9.63 7.18 3.85
C LEU A 90 -10.69 7.66 2.85
N LEU A 91 -11.34 6.73 2.15
CA LEU A 91 -12.47 7.00 1.25
C LEU A 91 -13.82 7.10 1.99
N GLY A 92 -13.84 7.11 3.33
CA GLY A 92 -15.05 7.22 4.14
C GLY A 92 -15.89 5.93 4.22
N MET A 93 -15.31 4.77 3.87
CA MET A 93 -15.99 3.48 3.86
C MET A 93 -15.56 2.58 5.02
N ASP A 94 -16.52 1.88 5.60
CA ASP A 94 -16.27 0.78 6.52
C ASP A 94 -15.95 -0.49 5.71
N HIS A 95 -14.66 -0.86 5.68
CA HIS A 95 -14.19 -1.99 4.88
C HIS A 95 -14.87 -3.32 5.25
N THR A 96 -15.43 -3.42 6.46
CA THR A 96 -16.12 -4.64 6.92
C THR A 96 -17.52 -4.80 6.33
N LYS A 97 -18.11 -3.69 5.85
CA LYS A 97 -19.48 -3.62 5.33
C LYS A 97 -19.55 -3.59 3.80
N LEU A 98 -18.44 -3.31 3.11
CA LEU A 98 -18.38 -3.37 1.65
C LEU A 98 -18.33 -4.83 1.19
N THR A 99 -19.49 -5.47 1.19
CA THR A 99 -19.64 -6.90 0.92
C THR A 99 -20.47 -7.18 -0.32
N PHE A 100 -20.15 -8.26 -1.03
CA PHE A 100 -20.92 -8.82 -2.12
C PHE A 100 -21.20 -10.31 -1.88
N ARG A 101 -22.45 -10.74 -2.01
CA ARG A 101 -22.86 -12.14 -1.79
C ARG A 101 -22.55 -12.97 -3.05
N PHE A 102 -21.69 -13.97 -2.90
CA PHE A 102 -21.34 -14.91 -3.96
C PHE A 102 -21.25 -16.34 -3.39
N GLN A 103 -21.81 -17.34 -4.10
CA GLN A 103 -21.77 -18.75 -3.69
C GLN A 103 -22.08 -19.00 -2.20
N GLY A 104 -23.08 -18.31 -1.65
CA GLY A 104 -23.53 -18.49 -0.26
C GLY A 104 -22.74 -17.72 0.80
N ARG A 105 -21.68 -16.99 0.44
CA ARG A 105 -20.84 -16.24 1.37
C ARG A 105 -20.78 -14.75 1.01
N ASP A 106 -20.72 -13.89 2.02
CA ASP A 106 -20.39 -12.48 1.84
C ASP A 106 -18.87 -12.31 1.68
N PHE A 107 -18.46 -11.85 0.50
CA PHE A 107 -17.08 -11.52 0.16
C PHE A 107 -16.85 -10.03 0.35
N ARG A 108 -15.65 -9.64 0.81
CA ARG A 108 -15.18 -8.26 0.86
C ARG A 108 -13.71 -8.20 0.46
N LEU A 109 -13.24 -7.03 0.03
CA LEU A 109 -11.87 -6.84 -0.49
C LEU A 109 -10.78 -7.25 0.50
N THR A 110 -11.01 -7.08 1.81
CA THR A 110 -10.04 -7.46 2.86
C THR A 110 -10.25 -8.87 3.40
N ASP A 111 -11.16 -9.65 2.79
CA ASP A 111 -11.61 -10.96 3.28
C ASP A 111 -11.98 -10.89 4.78
N VAL A 112 -11.82 -11.95 5.58
CA VAL A 112 -12.05 -11.93 7.04
C VAL A 112 -10.94 -11.21 7.84
N LYS A 113 -10.04 -10.47 7.16
CA LYS A 113 -8.88 -9.80 7.74
C LYS A 113 -8.93 -8.29 7.50
N GLY A 114 -7.80 -7.63 7.76
CA GLY A 114 -7.56 -6.20 7.55
C GLY A 114 -7.87 -5.38 8.80
N HIS A 115 -6.94 -4.52 9.19
CA HIS A 115 -7.14 -3.46 10.16
C HIS A 115 -6.69 -2.11 9.59
N VAL A 116 -7.36 -1.03 9.99
CA VAL A 116 -6.95 0.32 9.60
C VAL A 116 -5.62 0.64 10.27
N VAL A 117 -4.62 0.98 9.45
CA VAL A 117 -3.27 1.33 9.91
C VAL A 117 -3.27 2.78 10.35
N GLN A 118 -3.53 3.00 11.64
CA GLN A 118 -3.63 4.34 12.24
C GLN A 118 -2.38 5.20 12.00
N LYS A 119 -1.19 4.57 11.95
CA LYS A 119 0.09 5.26 11.70
C LYS A 119 0.14 5.96 10.33
N LEU A 120 -0.71 5.59 9.37
CA LEU A 120 -0.79 6.17 8.04
C LEU A 120 -1.78 7.34 7.92
N LEU A 121 -2.58 7.61 8.95
CA LEU A 121 -3.60 8.66 8.95
C LEU A 121 -3.03 9.98 9.52
N ALA A 122 -3.49 11.12 8.98
CA ALA A 122 -3.08 12.47 9.38
C ALA A 122 -3.58 12.89 10.77
#